data_AF-A0A0R3VW64-F1
#
_entry.id   AF-A0A0R3VW64-F1
#
_cell.length_a   1.000
_cell.length_b   1.000
_cell.length_c   1.000
_cell.angle_alpha   90.00
_cell.angle_beta   90.00
_cell.angle_gamma   90.00
#
_symmetry.space_group_name_H-M   'P 1'
#
loop_
_entity.id
_entity.type
_entity.pdbx_description
1 polymer ?
#
loop_
_entity_poly.entity_id
_entity_poly.type
_entity_poly.pdbx_seq_one_letter_code
_entity_poly.pdbx_strand_id
1 'polypeptide(L)'
;MYWRTVAIFLVTLLTVGASLSVSEAETFKRFQDCIKRCSLHNAECNEQIRHLWVDYYANKRQITRHLKRCCLRNEYKKDAHPSDSFGACARIECGAMLWG
;
A
#
# COMPACT_ATOMS: atom_id res chain seq x y z
N MET A 1 21.28 -36.76 35.49
CA MET A 1 20.37 -35.63 35.78
C MET A 1 20.45 -34.50 34.73
N TYR A 2 21.61 -34.22 34.16
CA TYR A 2 21.81 -33.19 33.10
C TYR A 2 21.05 -33.41 31.78
N TRP A 3 20.85 -34.67 31.36
CA TRP A 3 20.20 -34.96 30.08
C TRP A 3 18.71 -34.55 30.04
N ARG A 4 18.03 -34.63 31.19
CA ARG A 4 16.62 -34.23 31.30
C ARG A 4 16.44 -32.72 31.20
N THR A 5 17.31 -31.94 31.83
CA THR A 5 17.29 -30.48 31.73
C THR A 5 17.68 -29.99 30.34
N VAL A 6 18.70 -30.60 29.70
CA VAL A 6 19.07 -30.27 28.31
C VAL A 6 17.92 -30.57 27.34
N ALA A 7 17.23 -31.70 27.49
CA ALA A 7 16.08 -32.05 26.65
C ALA A 7 14.91 -31.07 26.83
N ILE A 8 14.62 -30.63 28.06
CA ILE A 8 13.56 -29.66 28.33
C ILE A 8 13.89 -28.30 27.70
N PHE A 9 15.14 -27.83 27.81
CA PHE A 9 15.59 -26.59 27.18
C PHE A 9 15.54 -26.65 25.64
N LEU A 10 15.86 -27.79 25.03
CA LEU A 10 15.75 -27.97 23.57
C LEU A 10 14.29 -27.99 23.11
N VAL A 11 13.39 -28.63 23.85
CA VAL A 11 11.97 -28.68 23.53
C VAL A 11 11.32 -27.30 23.68
N THR A 12 11.70 -26.50 24.70
CA THR A 12 11.19 -25.14 24.85
C THR A 12 11.74 -24.16 23.81
N LEU A 13 12.99 -24.34 23.34
CA LEU A 13 13.51 -23.55 22.21
C LEU A 13 12.80 -23.89 20.88
N LEU A 14 12.43 -25.15 20.67
CA LEU A 14 11.73 -25.60 19.45
C LEU A 14 10.26 -25.13 19.39
N THR A 15 9.57 -25.01 20.53
CA THR A 15 8.15 -24.59 20.54
C THR A 15 7.95 -23.09 20.42
N VAL A 16 8.91 -22.26 20.82
CA VAL A 16 8.81 -20.79 20.73
C VAL A 16 9.06 -20.27 19.30
N GLY A 17 9.76 -21.04 18.46
CA GLY A 17 10.04 -20.67 17.06
C GLY A 17 8.88 -20.81 16.08
N ALA A 18 7.79 -21.49 16.44
CA ALA A 18 6.69 -21.82 15.52
C ALA A 18 5.66 -20.70 15.32
N SER A 19 5.71 -19.63 16.12
CA SER A 19 4.62 -18.63 16.20
C SER A 19 4.70 -17.50 15.17
N LEU A 20 5.71 -17.46 14.29
CA LEU A 20 5.95 -16.34 13.36
C LEU A 20 6.29 -16.85 11.95
N SER A 21 5.39 -17.63 11.36
CA SER A 21 5.38 -17.85 9.92
C SER A 21 4.06 -17.34 9.33
N VAL A 22 3.83 -16.03 9.44
CA VAL A 22 2.88 -15.39 8.51
C VAL A 22 3.44 -15.67 7.12
N SER A 23 2.69 -16.43 6.32
CA SER A 23 3.10 -16.75 4.95
C SER A 23 3.32 -15.45 4.19
N GLU A 24 4.41 -15.36 3.44
CA GLU A 24 4.68 -14.23 2.54
C GLU A 24 3.47 -13.92 1.65
N ALA A 25 2.76 -14.96 1.21
CA ALA A 25 1.53 -14.84 0.44
C ALA A 25 0.40 -14.12 1.19
N GLU A 26 0.27 -14.33 2.51
CA GLU A 26 -0.73 -13.66 3.32
C GLU A 26 -0.40 -12.18 3.51
N THR A 27 0.87 -11.85 3.79
CA THR A 27 1.34 -10.47 3.88
C THR A 27 1.12 -9.73 2.56
N PHE A 28 1.48 -10.35 1.45
CA PHE A 28 1.28 -9.77 0.12
C PHE A 28 -0.20 -9.57 -0.21
N LYS A 29 -1.06 -10.54 0.15
CA LYS A 29 -2.51 -10.40 -0.02
C LYS A 29 -3.07 -9.22 0.77
N ARG A 30 -2.67 -9.05 2.04
CA ARG A 30 -3.11 -7.91 2.88
C ARG A 30 -2.67 -6.58 2.27
N PHE A 31 -1.45 -6.52 1.72
CA PHE A 31 -0.96 -5.36 1.00
C PHE A 31 -1.80 -5.05 -0.24
N GLN A 32 -2.07 -6.05 -1.09
CA GLN A 32 -2.91 -5.90 -2.28
C GLN A 32 -4.33 -5.42 -1.93
N ASP A 33 -4.93 -5.99 -0.89
CA ASP A 33 -6.26 -5.61 -0.41
C ASP A 33 -6.26 -4.15 0.07
N CYS A 34 -5.17 -3.68 0.69
CA CYS A 34 -5.01 -2.28 1.07
C CYS A 34 -4.94 -1.35 -0.15
N ILE A 35 -4.04 -1.66 -1.10
CA ILE A 35 -3.89 -0.87 -2.33
C ILE A 35 -5.20 -0.82 -3.13
N LYS A 36 -5.93 -1.94 -3.19
CA LYS A 36 -7.23 -2.00 -3.87
C LYS A 36 -8.24 -1.04 -3.27
N ARG A 37 -8.31 -0.91 -1.94
CA ARG A 37 -9.19 0.09 -1.29
C ARG A 37 -8.76 1.51 -1.65
N CYS A 38 -7.47 1.82 -1.56
CA CYS A 38 -6.95 3.14 -1.93
C CYS A 38 -7.16 3.47 -3.41
N SER A 39 -7.16 2.45 -4.30
CA SER A 39 -7.32 2.62 -5.75
C SER A 39 -8.68 3.17 -6.15
N LEU A 40 -9.70 3.12 -5.27
CA LEU A 40 -11.02 3.71 -5.51
C LEU A 40 -10.91 5.22 -5.75
N HIS A 41 -10.10 5.93 -4.95
CA HIS A 41 -9.82 7.35 -5.17
C HIS A 41 -9.19 7.62 -6.53
N ASN A 42 -8.30 6.71 -6.99
CA ASN A 42 -7.68 6.84 -8.30
C ASN A 42 -8.69 6.63 -9.42
N ALA A 43 -9.60 5.66 -9.29
CA ALA A 43 -10.63 5.36 -10.27
C ALA A 43 -11.63 6.53 -10.41
N GLU A 44 -12.17 7.01 -9.29
CA GLU A 44 -13.08 8.16 -9.26
C GLU A 44 -12.44 9.41 -9.86
N CYS A 45 -11.15 9.62 -9.57
CA CYS A 45 -10.43 10.76 -10.10
C CYS A 45 -10.19 10.68 -11.61
N ASN A 46 -9.79 9.51 -12.11
CA ASN A 46 -9.50 9.32 -13.53
C ASN A 46 -10.75 9.32 -14.40
N GLU A 47 -11.91 8.92 -13.87
CA GLU A 47 -13.17 8.93 -14.64
C GLU A 47 -13.49 10.33 -15.16
N GLN A 48 -13.21 11.38 -14.37
CA GLN A 48 -13.47 12.78 -14.72
C GLN A 48 -12.67 13.26 -15.94
N ILE A 49 -11.52 12.61 -16.23
CA ILE A 49 -10.66 12.94 -17.36
C ILE A 49 -10.57 11.80 -18.38
N ARG A 50 -11.45 10.80 -18.30
CA ARG A 50 -11.42 9.62 -19.19
C ARG A 50 -11.34 10.00 -20.67
N HIS A 51 -12.10 11.00 -21.08
CA HIS A 51 -12.14 11.52 -22.45
C HIS A 51 -10.83 12.20 -22.90
N LEU A 52 -10.05 12.77 -21.97
CA LEU A 52 -8.79 13.44 -22.30
C LEU A 52 -7.68 12.45 -22.67
N TRP A 53 -7.76 11.22 -22.18
CA TRP A 53 -6.75 10.18 -22.44
C TRP A 53 -6.75 9.68 -23.89
N VAL A 54 -7.84 9.87 -24.64
CA VAL A 54 -7.94 9.49 -26.06
C VAL A 54 -6.85 10.16 -26.90
N ASP A 55 -6.54 11.42 -26.59
CA ASP A 55 -5.38 12.13 -27.15
C ASP A 55 -4.53 12.71 -26.02
N TYR A 56 -3.70 11.84 -25.45
CA TYR A 56 -2.80 12.21 -24.35
C TYR A 56 -1.88 13.38 -24.73
N TYR A 57 -1.32 13.41 -25.95
CA TYR A 57 -0.32 14.40 -26.31
C TYR A 57 -0.93 15.80 -26.43
N ALA A 58 -2.13 15.92 -26.99
CA ALA A 58 -2.87 17.18 -27.04
C ALA A 58 -3.32 17.62 -25.63
N ASN A 59 -3.70 16.67 -24.77
CA ASN A 59 -4.33 16.96 -23.48
C ASN A 59 -3.40 16.86 -22.26
N LYS A 60 -2.11 16.55 -22.43
CA LYS A 60 -1.17 16.27 -21.35
C LYS A 60 -1.19 17.30 -20.22
N ARG A 61 -1.29 18.60 -20.57
CA ARG A 61 -1.34 19.69 -19.58
C ARG A 61 -2.60 19.63 -18.73
N GLN A 62 -3.74 19.33 -19.33
CA GLN A 62 -5.01 19.21 -18.62
C GLN A 62 -5.01 17.96 -17.73
N ILE A 63 -4.55 16.83 -18.27
CA ILE A 63 -4.38 15.57 -17.53
C ILE A 63 -3.46 15.78 -16.33
N THR A 64 -2.24 16.28 -16.52
CA THR A 64 -1.30 16.52 -15.40
C THR A 64 -1.89 17.46 -14.35
N ARG A 65 -2.59 18.52 -14.76
CA ARG A 65 -3.24 19.45 -13.81
C ARG A 65 -4.34 18.76 -13.01
N HIS A 66 -5.10 17.86 -13.63
CA HIS A 66 -6.13 17.10 -12.96
C HIS A 66 -5.54 16.09 -11.98
N LEU A 67 -4.58 15.27 -12.44
CA LEU A 67 -3.89 14.29 -11.60
C LEU A 67 -3.29 14.94 -10.34
N LYS A 68 -2.59 16.09 -10.48
CA LYS A 68 -2.02 16.81 -9.34
C LYS A 68 -3.05 17.30 -8.33
N ARG A 69 -4.24 17.68 -8.79
CA ARG A 69 -5.30 18.23 -7.92
C ARG A 69 -6.16 17.16 -7.25
N CYS A 70 -6.15 15.93 -7.76
CA CYS A 70 -7.10 14.91 -7.35
C CYS A 70 -6.43 13.56 -7.08
N CYS A 71 -5.71 12.97 -8.05
CA CYS A 71 -5.02 11.68 -7.87
C CYS A 71 -3.80 11.73 -6.93
N LEU A 72 -3.12 12.89 -6.87
CA LEU A 72 -1.84 13.09 -6.18
C LEU A 72 -1.90 14.22 -5.15
N ARG A 73 -3.12 14.68 -4.82
CA ARG A 73 -3.32 15.80 -3.89
C ARG A 73 -2.69 15.46 -2.54
N ASN A 74 -1.84 16.37 -2.06
CA ASN A 74 -1.15 16.28 -0.76
C ASN A 74 -0.29 15.03 -0.55
N GLU A 75 0.02 14.22 -1.56
CA GLU A 75 0.62 12.89 -1.34
C GLU A 75 1.93 12.92 -0.52
N TYR A 76 2.74 13.98 -0.65
CA TYR A 76 3.99 14.17 0.09
C TYR A 76 3.89 15.15 1.27
N LYS A 77 2.71 15.68 1.58
CA LYS A 77 2.52 16.61 2.70
C LYS A 77 2.57 15.86 4.03
N LYS A 78 3.16 16.51 5.05
CA LYS A 78 3.29 15.92 6.40
C LYS A 78 1.92 15.76 7.08
N ASP A 79 1.00 16.66 6.78
CA ASP A 79 -0.38 16.74 7.26
C ASP A 79 -1.39 16.12 6.28
N ALA A 80 -0.94 15.29 5.33
CA ALA A 80 -1.82 14.61 4.39
C ALA A 80 -2.78 13.67 5.10
N HIS A 81 -4.03 13.61 4.63
CA HIS A 81 -5.03 12.65 5.09
C HIS A 81 -5.19 11.50 4.08
N PRO A 82 -5.52 10.25 4.50
CA PRO A 82 -5.74 9.14 3.57
C PRO A 82 -6.76 9.44 2.47
N SER A 83 -7.81 10.20 2.78
CA SER A 83 -8.83 10.61 1.80
C SER A 83 -8.39 11.73 0.85
N ASP A 84 -7.15 12.23 0.97
CA ASP A 84 -6.70 13.34 0.12
C ASP A 84 -6.54 12.92 -1.33
N SER A 85 -5.97 11.74 -1.53
CA SER A 85 -5.65 11.20 -2.84
C SER A 85 -5.26 9.73 -2.74
N PHE A 86 -5.13 9.07 -3.89
CA PHE A 86 -4.60 7.71 -3.94
C PHE A 86 -3.18 7.63 -3.36
N GLY A 87 -2.31 8.57 -3.72
CA GLY A 87 -0.93 8.61 -3.20
C GLY A 87 -0.86 8.82 -1.69
N ALA A 88 -1.73 9.67 -1.13
CA ALA A 88 -1.83 9.84 0.32
C ALA A 88 -2.31 8.56 1.03
N CYS A 89 -3.39 7.95 0.53
CA CYS A 89 -3.92 6.68 1.07
C CYS A 89 -2.87 5.57 1.03
N ALA A 90 -2.26 5.34 -0.14
CA ALA A 90 -1.28 4.27 -0.32
C ALA A 90 -0.07 4.43 0.62
N ARG A 91 0.40 5.66 0.83
CA ARG A 91 1.51 5.94 1.74
C ARG A 91 1.13 5.76 3.21
N ILE A 92 -0.01 6.31 3.62
CA ILE A 92 -0.41 6.35 5.04
C ILE A 92 -0.94 5.00 5.51
N GLU A 93 -1.83 4.38 4.73
CA GLU A 93 -2.53 3.16 5.13
C GLU A 93 -1.77 1.88 4.73
N CYS A 94 -1.09 1.89 3.58
CA CYS A 94 -0.46 0.70 3.02
C CYS A 94 1.07 0.73 3.11
N GLY A 95 1.67 1.82 3.60
CA GLY A 95 3.13 2.00 3.64
C GLY A 95 3.79 2.04 2.27
N ALA A 96 3.02 2.28 1.20
CA ALA A 96 3.52 2.26 -0.17
C ALA A 96 3.85 3.67 -0.65
N MET A 97 5.09 3.89 -1.10
CA MET A 97 5.45 5.10 -1.83
C MET A 97 5.26 4.84 -3.32
N LEU A 98 4.40 5.63 -3.95
CA LEU A 98 4.21 5.58 -5.39
C LEU A 98 5.34 6.36 -6.05
N TRP A 99 6.15 5.67 -6.86
CA TRP A 99 7.16 6.30 -7.71
C TRP A 99 6.60 6.30 -9.13
N GLY A 100 6.45 7.49 -9.71
CA GLY A 100 5.97 7.70 -11.07
C GLY A 100 7.00 8.45 -11.89
#